data_AF-E2SCU4-F1
#
_entry.id   AF-E2SCU4-F1
#
_cell.length_a   1.000
_cell.length_b   1.000
_cell.length_c   1.000
_cell.angle_alpha   90.00
_cell.angle_beta   90.00
_cell.angle_gamma   90.00
#
_symmetry.space_group_name_H-M   'P 1'
#
loop_
_entity.id
_entity.type
_entity.pdbx_description
1 polymer ?
#
loop_
_entity_poly.entity_id
_entity_poly.type
_entity_poly.pdbx_seq_one_letter_code
_entity_poly.pdbx_strand_id
1 'polypeptide(L)'
;MSDPLPAATGELRDGDLVLRPTRSTGGFDGFAVLVDDERVGSVALREESAGVRSARWNLGTGPDAMTWAVRTLRLVFDHTFGELGATRVEARVPVDRTADIRAASIAGMRREGVLRGGSDADRVLVARLADDPPLDSRDAFIAILNAGLPTKRVISQGLVRDPAGRVLMCELTYKTEWDLPGGVIEVGESPAVGLVRELSEELGVTVEVRGLLTVTWLPAWRGWDDACMFLFDLGVAEPEIVDTFDLQANEIAAVHWCTPDDLSARATAASQEMLRHVREGTVTAYRDAPLAP
;
A
#
# COMPACT_ATOMS: atom_id res chain seq x y z
N MET A 1 6.83 -36.20 -2.73
CA MET A 1 8.14 -35.63 -2.38
C MET A 1 8.73 -35.16 -3.70
N SER A 2 8.70 -33.86 -3.96
CA SER A 2 9.37 -33.31 -5.15
C SER A 2 10.87 -33.41 -4.94
N ASP A 3 11.60 -33.83 -5.97
CA ASP A 3 13.07 -33.85 -5.92
C ASP A 3 13.62 -32.43 -5.68
N PRO A 4 14.72 -32.28 -4.93
CA PRO A 4 15.36 -30.98 -4.72
C PRO A 4 15.80 -30.40 -6.06
N LEU A 5 15.62 -29.08 -6.24
CA LEU A 5 16.02 -28.38 -7.46
C LEU A 5 17.55 -28.43 -7.63
N PRO A 6 18.06 -28.44 -8.87
CA PRO A 6 19.50 -28.51 -9.13
C PRO A 6 20.24 -27.32 -8.50
N ALA A 7 21.50 -27.54 -8.09
CA ALA A 7 22.37 -26.45 -7.65
C ALA A 7 22.76 -25.56 -8.85
N ALA A 8 22.95 -24.28 -8.59
CA ALA A 8 23.39 -23.34 -9.63
C ALA A 8 24.84 -23.69 -10.06
N THR A 9 25.03 -24.18 -11.28
CA THR A 9 26.33 -24.65 -11.79
C THR A 9 26.67 -23.98 -13.13
N GLY A 10 27.95 -23.65 -13.35
CA GLY A 10 28.43 -22.98 -14.57
C GLY A 10 28.57 -21.46 -14.44
N GLU A 11 29.37 -20.85 -15.33
CA GLU A 11 29.51 -19.40 -15.40
C GLU A 11 28.33 -18.77 -16.15
N LEU A 12 27.74 -17.70 -15.60
CA LEU A 12 26.71 -16.89 -16.28
C LEU A 12 27.35 -15.61 -16.84
N ARG A 13 26.89 -15.14 -18.01
CA ARG A 13 27.54 -14.03 -18.73
C ARG A 13 26.52 -13.08 -19.36
N ASP A 14 26.80 -11.78 -19.23
CA ASP A 14 26.17 -10.68 -19.96
C ASP A 14 27.29 -9.71 -20.35
N GLY A 15 27.75 -9.73 -21.60
CA GLY A 15 28.86 -8.89 -22.06
C GLY A 15 30.15 -9.06 -21.24
N ASP A 16 30.66 -7.95 -20.70
CA ASP A 16 31.80 -7.85 -19.77
C ASP A 16 31.52 -8.39 -18.36
N LEU A 17 30.26 -8.61 -17.99
CA LEU A 17 29.86 -9.09 -16.67
C LEU A 17 29.79 -10.62 -16.64
N VAL A 18 30.47 -11.21 -15.66
CA VAL A 18 30.55 -12.66 -15.44
C VAL A 18 30.17 -13.01 -14.00
N LEU A 19 29.26 -13.97 -13.83
CA LEU A 19 28.96 -14.61 -12.55
C LEU A 19 29.71 -15.94 -12.48
N ARG A 20 30.79 -15.99 -11.71
CA ARG A 20 31.61 -17.20 -11.56
C ARG A 20 31.22 -17.95 -10.29
N PRO A 21 30.85 -19.25 -10.36
CA PRO A 21 30.53 -20.04 -9.18
C PRO A 21 31.64 -20.00 -8.12
N THR A 22 31.24 -19.92 -6.87
CA THR A 22 32.11 -19.99 -5.69
C THR A 22 31.67 -21.16 -4.81
N ARG A 23 32.47 -21.51 -3.81
CA ARG A 23 32.10 -22.61 -2.89
C ARG A 23 30.81 -22.25 -2.16
N SER A 24 29.81 -23.12 -2.25
CA SER A 24 28.56 -22.97 -1.50
C SER A 24 28.84 -22.93 0.00
N THR A 25 28.32 -21.91 0.68
CA THR A 25 28.45 -21.74 2.13
C THR A 25 27.08 -21.48 2.74
N GLY A 26 26.74 -22.18 3.83
CA GLY A 26 25.46 -21.99 4.53
C GLY A 26 24.19 -22.27 3.70
N GLY A 27 24.26 -23.16 2.71
CA GLY A 27 23.14 -23.49 1.82
C GLY A 27 22.91 -22.47 0.70
N PHE A 28 23.83 -21.52 0.51
CA PHE A 28 23.80 -20.61 -0.62
C PHE A 28 24.73 -21.06 -1.74
N ASP A 29 24.21 -21.10 -2.96
CA ASP A 29 24.97 -21.19 -4.21
C ASP A 29 25.47 -19.78 -4.56
N GLY A 30 26.76 -19.54 -4.28
CA GLY A 30 27.37 -18.21 -4.41
C GLY A 30 28.08 -18.03 -5.75
N PHE A 31 28.02 -16.81 -6.28
CA PHE A 31 28.77 -16.36 -7.44
C PHE A 31 29.63 -15.15 -7.07
N ALA A 32 30.89 -15.15 -7.51
CA ALA A 32 31.67 -13.93 -7.62
C ALA A 32 31.16 -13.15 -8.85
N VAL A 33 30.92 -11.86 -8.69
CA VAL A 33 30.57 -10.97 -9.81
C VAL A 33 31.84 -10.31 -10.29
N LEU A 34 32.15 -10.51 -11.57
CA LEU A 34 33.31 -9.92 -12.24
C LEU A 34 32.85 -9.02 -13.38
N VAL A 35 33.58 -7.93 -13.61
CA VAL A 35 33.45 -7.02 -14.75
C VAL A 35 34.85 -6.80 -15.29
N ASP A 36 35.06 -7.02 -16.58
CA ASP A 36 36.40 -6.99 -17.20
C ASP A 36 37.43 -7.86 -16.42
N ASP A 37 36.99 -9.04 -15.99
CA ASP A 37 37.75 -9.99 -15.14
C ASP A 37 38.15 -9.48 -13.73
N GLU A 38 37.73 -8.28 -13.34
CA GLU A 38 37.92 -7.75 -11.99
C GLU A 38 36.71 -8.05 -11.11
N ARG A 39 36.94 -8.51 -9.87
CA ARG A 39 35.86 -8.82 -8.95
C ARG A 39 35.24 -7.55 -8.37
N VAL A 40 33.98 -7.28 -8.72
CA VAL A 40 33.21 -6.14 -8.22
C VAL A 40 32.27 -6.49 -7.06
N GLY A 41 32.02 -7.78 -6.82
CA GLY A 41 31.19 -8.20 -5.69
C GLY A 41 30.81 -9.67 -5.65
N SER A 42 29.62 -9.95 -5.14
CA SER A 42 29.03 -11.29 -5.10
C SER A 42 27.52 -11.27 -5.12
N VAL A 43 26.92 -12.35 -5.64
CA VAL A 43 25.49 -12.67 -5.51
C VAL A 43 25.37 -14.13 -5.06
N ALA A 44 24.32 -14.46 -4.32
CA ALA A 44 24.12 -15.80 -3.80
C ALA A 44 22.64 -16.15 -3.80
N LEU A 45 22.33 -17.39 -4.15
CA LEU A 45 20.98 -17.95 -4.19
C LEU A 45 20.82 -19.05 -3.15
N ARG A 46 19.66 -19.15 -2.50
CA ARG A 46 19.31 -20.27 -1.62
C ARG A 46 17.89 -20.72 -1.90
N GLU A 47 17.66 -22.02 -1.97
CA GLU A 47 16.31 -22.57 -1.99
C GLU A 47 15.67 -22.43 -0.60
N GLU A 48 14.52 -21.77 -0.54
CA GLU A 48 13.74 -21.61 0.70
C GLU A 48 12.67 -22.70 0.82
N SER A 49 12.06 -23.03 -0.31
CA SER A 49 11.09 -24.10 -0.49
C SER A 49 11.03 -24.47 -1.98
N ALA A 50 10.30 -25.55 -2.31
CA ALA A 50 10.16 -25.99 -3.69
C ALA A 50 9.67 -24.85 -4.60
N GLY A 51 10.47 -24.49 -5.60
CA GLY A 51 10.17 -23.42 -6.56
C GLY A 51 10.47 -21.99 -6.08
N VAL A 52 10.88 -21.79 -4.81
CA VAL A 52 11.16 -20.46 -4.25
C VAL A 52 12.63 -20.36 -3.87
N ARG A 53 13.33 -19.37 -4.45
CA ARG A 53 14.71 -19.05 -4.09
C ARG A 53 14.84 -17.65 -3.51
N SER A 54 15.68 -17.48 -2.50
CA SER A 54 16.10 -16.17 -2.03
C SER A 54 17.44 -15.76 -2.66
N ALA A 55 17.54 -14.49 -3.05
CA ALA A 55 18.75 -13.86 -3.56
C ALA A 55 19.32 -12.88 -2.54
N ARG A 56 20.65 -12.84 -2.43
CA ARG A 56 21.42 -11.83 -1.68
C ARG A 56 22.58 -11.36 -2.52
N TRP A 57 22.86 -10.08 -2.54
CA TRP A 57 23.99 -9.52 -3.29
C TRP A 57 24.74 -8.47 -2.50
N ASN A 58 25.96 -8.18 -2.93
CA ASN A 58 26.80 -7.10 -2.44
C ASN A 58 27.75 -6.65 -3.56
N LEU A 59 27.44 -5.53 -4.21
CA LEU A 59 28.23 -4.99 -5.33
C LEU A 59 28.84 -3.60 -5.05
N GLY A 60 29.04 -3.26 -3.77
CA GLY A 60 29.66 -1.99 -3.35
C GLY A 60 28.77 -0.75 -3.58
N THR A 61 29.39 0.44 -3.52
CA THR A 61 28.68 1.74 -3.53
C THR A 61 29.26 2.73 -4.56
N GLY A 62 29.98 2.25 -5.57
CA GLY A 62 30.57 3.08 -6.63
C GLY A 62 29.55 3.55 -7.68
N PRO A 63 29.95 4.45 -8.60
CA PRO A 63 29.09 4.98 -9.66
C PRO A 63 28.39 3.90 -10.50
N ASP A 64 29.08 2.79 -10.75
CA ASP A 64 28.59 1.69 -11.59
C ASP A 64 27.91 0.57 -10.79
N ALA A 65 27.91 0.63 -9.46
CA ALA A 65 27.37 -0.43 -8.60
C ALA A 65 25.90 -0.75 -8.90
N MET A 66 25.10 0.29 -9.19
CA MET A 66 23.71 0.13 -9.62
C MET A 66 23.60 -0.66 -10.91
N THR A 67 24.39 -0.30 -11.93
CA THR A 67 24.41 -0.97 -13.24
C THR A 67 24.79 -2.43 -13.10
N TRP A 68 25.86 -2.72 -12.33
CA TRP A 68 26.29 -4.08 -12.07
C TRP A 68 25.24 -4.88 -11.31
N ALA A 69 24.55 -4.27 -10.34
CA ALA A 69 23.54 -4.95 -9.52
C ALA A 69 22.34 -5.34 -10.38
N VAL A 70 21.86 -4.42 -11.22
CA VAL A 70 20.75 -4.68 -12.14
C VAL A 70 21.09 -5.83 -13.11
N ARG A 71 22.26 -5.79 -13.74
CA ARG A 71 22.69 -6.82 -14.70
C ARG A 71 22.89 -8.18 -14.02
N THR A 72 23.51 -8.19 -12.84
CA THR A 72 23.68 -9.39 -12.01
C THR A 72 22.34 -10.03 -11.66
N LEU A 73 21.38 -9.23 -11.21
CA LEU A 73 20.06 -9.74 -10.83
C LEU A 73 19.29 -10.29 -12.03
N ARG A 74 19.37 -9.65 -13.19
CA ARG A 74 18.74 -10.16 -14.43
C ARG A 74 19.31 -11.52 -14.84
N LEU A 75 20.63 -11.66 -14.87
CA LEU A 75 21.27 -12.96 -15.13
C LEU A 75 20.84 -14.04 -14.12
N VAL A 76 20.74 -13.67 -12.85
CA VAL A 76 20.27 -14.56 -11.79
C VAL A 76 18.82 -15.00 -12.05
N PHE A 77 17.93 -14.09 -12.47
CA PHE A 77 16.54 -14.43 -12.76
C PHE A 77 16.43 -15.36 -13.96
N ASP A 78 17.13 -15.06 -15.05
CA ASP A 78 17.12 -15.88 -16.27
C ASP A 78 17.60 -17.30 -15.97
N HIS A 79 18.70 -17.45 -15.24
CA HIS A 79 19.20 -18.76 -14.81
C HIS A 79 18.23 -19.46 -13.85
N THR A 80 17.70 -18.74 -12.87
CA THR A 80 16.86 -19.34 -11.82
C THR A 80 15.51 -19.82 -12.35
N PHE A 81 14.89 -19.08 -13.26
CA PHE A 81 13.63 -19.47 -13.88
C PHE A 81 13.83 -20.46 -15.04
N GLY A 82 14.86 -20.25 -15.87
CA GLY A 82 15.09 -21.05 -17.07
C GLY A 82 15.75 -22.40 -16.81
N GLU A 83 16.76 -22.46 -15.93
CA GLU A 83 17.55 -23.68 -15.70
C GLU A 83 17.22 -24.34 -14.37
N LEU A 84 16.98 -23.55 -13.32
CA LEU A 84 16.71 -24.09 -11.98
C LEU A 84 15.23 -24.36 -11.72
N GLY A 85 14.34 -24.02 -12.67
CA GLY A 85 12.90 -24.31 -12.59
C GLY A 85 12.18 -23.63 -11.41
N ALA A 86 12.73 -22.55 -10.87
CA ALA A 86 12.06 -21.77 -9.85
C ALA A 86 10.84 -21.05 -10.43
N THR A 87 9.82 -20.83 -9.60
CA THR A 87 8.67 -19.99 -9.94
C THR A 87 8.76 -18.60 -9.30
N ARG A 88 9.65 -18.44 -8.30
CA ARG A 88 9.84 -17.19 -7.55
C ARG A 88 11.28 -16.99 -7.13
N VAL A 89 11.77 -15.75 -7.32
CA VAL A 89 12.99 -15.25 -6.69
C VAL A 89 12.64 -14.07 -5.79
N GLU A 90 13.02 -14.12 -4.52
CA GLU A 90 12.76 -13.07 -3.54
C GLU A 90 14.04 -12.56 -2.86
N ALA A 91 14.01 -11.34 -2.34
CA ALA A 91 15.10 -10.78 -1.56
C ALA A 91 14.56 -9.97 -0.38
N ARG A 92 15.30 -10.01 0.73
CA ARG A 92 14.98 -9.30 1.98
C ARG A 92 16.04 -8.24 2.25
N VAL A 93 15.80 -7.05 1.71
CA VAL A 93 16.77 -5.95 1.70
C VAL A 93 16.49 -5.01 2.88
N PRO A 94 17.49 -4.65 3.71
CA PRO A 94 17.30 -3.66 4.78
C PRO A 94 16.65 -2.36 4.27
N VAL A 95 15.72 -1.78 5.03
CA VAL A 95 14.94 -0.60 4.60
C VAL A 95 15.79 0.64 4.31
N ASP A 96 16.97 0.74 4.90
CA ASP A 96 17.95 1.83 4.71
C ASP A 96 18.79 1.66 3.43
N ARG A 97 18.83 0.46 2.84
CA ARG A 97 19.55 0.14 1.60
C ARG A 97 18.72 0.51 0.36
N THR A 98 18.38 1.79 0.25
CA THR A 98 17.52 2.32 -0.83
C THR A 98 18.09 2.08 -2.23
N ALA A 99 19.41 2.10 -2.40
CA ALA A 99 20.06 1.79 -3.67
C ALA A 99 19.86 0.33 -4.09
N ASP A 100 19.97 -0.62 -3.15
CA ASP A 100 19.75 -2.05 -3.42
C ASP A 100 18.28 -2.33 -3.73
N ILE A 101 17.35 -1.71 -2.99
CA ILE A 101 15.91 -1.80 -3.27
C ILE A 101 15.62 -1.28 -4.69
N ARG A 102 16.22 -0.14 -5.05
CA ARG A 102 16.07 0.44 -6.40
C ARG A 102 16.67 -0.45 -7.48
N ALA A 103 17.83 -1.06 -7.24
CA ALA A 103 18.46 -2.01 -8.18
C ALA A 103 17.54 -3.23 -8.42
N ALA A 104 16.96 -3.78 -7.35
CA ALA A 104 16.00 -4.87 -7.43
C ALA A 104 14.76 -4.48 -8.26
N SER A 105 14.21 -3.28 -8.06
CA SER A 105 13.08 -2.79 -8.86
C SER A 105 13.42 -2.62 -10.33
N ILE A 106 14.59 -2.05 -10.67
CA ILE A 106 15.03 -1.89 -12.07
C ILE A 106 15.32 -3.25 -12.72
N ALA A 107 15.78 -4.23 -11.94
CA ALA A 107 15.94 -5.62 -12.39
C ALA A 107 14.60 -6.35 -12.56
N GLY A 108 13.50 -5.77 -12.06
CA GLY A 108 12.13 -6.25 -12.26
C GLY A 108 11.51 -7.00 -11.09
N MET A 109 12.04 -6.81 -9.89
CA MET A 109 11.40 -7.25 -8.65
C MET A 109 10.38 -6.20 -8.18
N ARG A 110 9.21 -6.65 -7.73
CA ARG A 110 8.17 -5.82 -7.13
C ARG A 110 8.29 -5.82 -5.61
N ARG A 111 8.01 -4.68 -4.98
CA ARG A 111 7.89 -4.59 -3.51
C ARG A 111 6.58 -5.24 -3.07
N GLU A 112 6.66 -6.11 -2.06
CA GLU A 112 5.49 -6.83 -1.52
C GLU A 112 5.19 -6.49 -0.06
N GLY A 113 6.14 -5.86 0.66
CA GLY A 113 5.90 -5.43 2.04
C GLY A 113 7.17 -5.12 2.81
N VAL A 114 7.01 -4.87 4.10
CA VAL A 114 8.10 -4.69 5.07
C VAL A 114 8.00 -5.74 6.15
N LEU A 115 9.01 -6.61 6.24
CA LEU A 115 9.20 -7.53 7.35
C LEU A 115 9.76 -6.75 8.54
N ARG A 116 8.95 -6.55 9.58
CA ARG A 116 9.37 -5.87 10.80
C ARG A 116 10.19 -6.78 11.72
N GLY A 117 11.26 -6.26 12.31
CA GLY A 117 12.07 -6.98 13.31
C GLY A 117 12.95 -8.12 12.77
N GLY A 118 13.31 -8.10 11.49
CA GLY A 118 14.11 -9.16 10.86
C GLY A 118 15.60 -9.09 11.19
N SER A 119 16.08 -9.99 12.06
CA SER A 119 17.52 -10.24 12.35
C SER A 119 18.37 -8.96 12.41
N ASP A 120 17.92 -7.96 13.18
CA ASP A 120 18.55 -6.66 13.49
C ASP A 120 17.94 -5.39 12.83
N ALA A 121 17.06 -5.51 11.82
CA ALA A 121 16.37 -4.34 11.22
C ALA A 121 15.11 -4.72 10.42
N ASP A 122 14.28 -3.73 10.12
CA ASP A 122 13.18 -3.90 9.15
C ASP A 122 13.73 -4.13 7.74
N ARG A 123 13.07 -5.00 6.97
CA ARG A 123 13.50 -5.39 5.62
C ARG A 123 12.36 -5.29 4.62
N VAL A 124 12.61 -4.68 3.48
CA VAL A 124 11.71 -4.71 2.33
C VAL A 124 11.80 -6.09 1.69
N LEU A 125 10.64 -6.74 1.54
CA LEU A 125 10.49 -7.92 0.70
C LEU A 125 10.27 -7.45 -0.73
N VAL A 126 11.16 -7.86 -1.62
CA VAL A 126 11.00 -7.70 -3.07
C VAL A 126 11.03 -9.07 -3.73
N ALA A 127 10.25 -9.26 -4.79
CA ALA A 127 10.21 -10.52 -5.52
C ALA A 127 9.94 -10.35 -7.00
N ARG A 128 10.40 -11.32 -7.79
CA ARG A 128 10.03 -11.51 -9.19
C ARG A 128 9.48 -12.93 -9.35
N LEU A 129 8.41 -13.06 -10.12
CA LEU A 129 7.82 -14.35 -10.48
C LEU A 129 8.22 -14.76 -11.90
N ALA A 130 8.22 -16.06 -12.16
CA ALA A 130 8.54 -16.60 -13.48
C ALA A 130 7.51 -16.19 -14.56
N ASP A 131 6.26 -15.92 -14.17
CA ASP A 131 5.16 -15.49 -15.02
C ASP A 131 4.94 -13.97 -15.03
N ASP A 132 5.82 -13.20 -14.39
CA ASP A 132 5.79 -11.74 -14.51
C ASP A 132 6.05 -11.31 -15.96
N PRO A 133 5.47 -10.18 -16.42
CA PRO A 133 5.68 -9.71 -17.78
C PRO A 133 7.16 -9.50 -18.11
N PRO A 134 7.55 -9.63 -19.40
CA PRO A 134 8.90 -9.36 -19.87
C PRO A 134 9.39 -7.96 -19.46
N LEU A 135 10.66 -7.83 -19.07
CA LEU A 135 11.20 -6.59 -18.48
C LEU A 135 11.18 -5.39 -19.42
N ASP A 136 11.18 -5.64 -20.73
CA ASP A 136 11.09 -4.65 -21.80
C ASP A 136 9.62 -4.29 -22.15
N SER A 137 8.65 -4.93 -21.52
CA SER A 137 7.23 -4.68 -21.74
C SER A 137 6.70 -3.49 -20.93
N ARG A 138 5.66 -2.85 -21.48
CA ARG A 138 4.90 -1.80 -20.78
C ARG A 138 4.24 -2.33 -19.50
N ASP A 139 3.79 -3.58 -19.51
CA ASP A 139 3.10 -4.18 -18.36
C ASP A 139 4.07 -4.41 -17.19
N ALA A 140 5.31 -4.83 -17.45
CA ALA A 140 6.34 -4.89 -16.42
C ALA A 140 6.63 -3.52 -15.83
N PHE A 141 6.77 -2.48 -16.68
CA PHE A 141 6.97 -1.11 -16.22
C PHE A 141 5.83 -0.64 -15.29
N ILE A 142 4.57 -0.84 -15.68
CA ILE A 142 3.40 -0.46 -14.87
C ILE A 142 3.39 -1.23 -13.55
N ALA A 143 3.65 -2.54 -13.59
CA ALA A 143 3.56 -3.37 -12.38
C ALA A 143 4.67 -3.06 -11.36
N ILE A 144 5.89 -2.78 -11.82
CA ILE A 144 7.00 -2.33 -10.96
C ILE A 144 6.68 -0.95 -10.36
N LEU A 145 6.18 -0.03 -11.19
CA LEU A 145 5.79 1.31 -10.74
C LEU A 145 4.69 1.22 -9.67
N ASN A 146 3.60 0.52 -9.97
CA ASN A 146 2.48 0.35 -9.04
C ASN A 146 2.91 -0.24 -7.69
N ALA A 147 3.81 -1.22 -7.68
CA ALA A 147 4.32 -1.82 -6.45
C ALA A 147 5.16 -0.84 -5.59
N GLY A 148 5.73 0.20 -6.20
CA GLY A 148 6.58 1.19 -5.53
C GLY A 148 5.90 2.52 -5.21
N LEU A 149 4.74 2.81 -5.79
CA LEU A 149 4.04 4.08 -5.59
C LEU A 149 3.45 4.18 -4.17
N PRO A 150 3.52 5.36 -3.52
CA PRO A 150 2.86 5.57 -2.25
C PRO A 150 1.34 5.43 -2.37
N THR A 151 0.74 4.67 -1.45
CA THR A 151 -0.72 4.59 -1.28
C THR A 151 -1.14 5.43 -0.10
N LYS A 152 -2.27 6.14 -0.23
CA LYS A 152 -2.92 6.84 0.89
C LYS A 152 -4.19 6.09 1.24
N ARG A 153 -4.52 6.04 2.54
CA ARG A 153 -5.83 5.57 2.96
C ARG A 153 -6.88 6.56 2.46
N VAL A 154 -8.01 6.03 2.01
CA VAL A 154 -9.15 6.84 1.55
C VAL A 154 -10.33 6.59 2.49
N ILE A 155 -11.00 7.66 2.88
CA ILE A 155 -12.22 7.66 3.69
C ILE A 155 -13.28 8.40 2.89
N SER A 156 -14.53 7.93 2.92
CA SER A 156 -15.66 8.73 2.43
C SER A 156 -16.71 8.91 3.51
N GLN A 157 -17.25 10.12 3.60
CA GLN A 157 -18.33 10.48 4.51
C GLN A 157 -19.48 11.12 3.74
N GLY A 158 -20.69 10.92 4.22
CA GLY A 158 -21.92 11.49 3.67
C GLY A 158 -22.46 12.60 4.54
N LEU A 159 -22.74 13.76 3.95
CA LEU A 159 -23.52 14.82 4.58
C LEU A 159 -25.00 14.63 4.25
N VAL A 160 -25.77 14.22 5.25
CA VAL A 160 -27.24 14.28 5.22
C VAL A 160 -27.70 15.39 6.15
N ARG A 161 -28.63 16.21 5.67
CA ARG A 161 -29.31 17.22 6.49
C ARG A 161 -30.79 16.90 6.63
N ASP A 162 -31.43 17.44 7.65
CA ASP A 162 -32.90 17.46 7.72
C ASP A 162 -33.45 18.83 7.25
N PRO A 163 -34.78 18.99 7.13
CA PRO A 163 -35.38 20.29 6.76
C PRO A 163 -35.06 21.44 7.73
N ALA A 164 -34.70 21.12 8.98
CA ALA A 164 -34.26 22.10 9.98
C ALA A 164 -32.76 22.44 9.89
N GLY A 165 -32.03 21.80 8.98
CA GLY A 165 -30.59 21.99 8.78
C GLY A 165 -29.70 21.28 9.81
N ARG A 166 -30.26 20.36 10.62
CA ARG A 166 -29.49 19.46 11.49
C ARG A 166 -28.75 18.45 10.63
N VAL A 167 -27.60 17.99 11.12
CA VAL A 167 -26.73 17.03 10.42
C VAL A 167 -26.87 15.65 11.06
N LEU A 168 -27.00 14.61 10.25
CA LEU A 168 -26.98 13.23 10.74
C LEU A 168 -25.56 12.85 11.16
N MET A 169 -25.39 12.46 12.42
CA MET A 169 -24.13 11.99 12.99
C MET A 169 -24.30 10.59 13.59
N CYS A 170 -23.24 9.78 13.53
CA CYS A 170 -23.18 8.44 14.09
C CYS A 170 -22.34 8.44 15.37
N GLU A 171 -22.91 7.87 16.43
CA GLU A 171 -22.21 7.56 17.68
C GLU A 171 -21.56 6.19 17.54
N LEU A 172 -20.23 6.17 17.54
CA LEU A 172 -19.42 4.95 17.34
C LEU A 172 -19.18 4.23 18.68
N THR A 173 -19.11 2.90 18.65
CA THR A 173 -18.92 2.06 19.86
C THR A 173 -17.51 2.15 20.45
N TYR A 174 -16.53 2.61 19.67
CA TYR A 174 -15.09 2.53 20.00
C TYR A 174 -14.42 3.88 20.26
N LYS A 175 -15.13 5.00 20.13
CA LYS A 175 -14.59 6.34 20.44
C LYS A 175 -15.67 7.28 20.96
N THR A 176 -15.24 8.39 21.57
CA THR A 176 -16.14 9.34 22.23
C THR A 176 -16.76 10.34 21.27
N GLU A 177 -16.04 10.70 20.21
CA GLU A 177 -16.50 11.64 19.20
C GLU A 177 -17.47 10.97 18.22
N TRP A 178 -18.44 11.74 17.74
CA TRP A 178 -19.37 11.30 16.70
C TRP A 178 -18.83 11.70 15.32
N ASP A 179 -19.08 10.85 14.34
CA ASP A 179 -18.67 11.06 12.95
C ASP A 179 -19.87 11.20 12.01
N LEU A 180 -19.63 11.72 10.82
CA LEU A 180 -20.57 11.58 9.72
C LEU A 180 -20.62 10.11 9.27
N PRO A 181 -21.77 9.62 8.76
CA PRO A 181 -21.88 8.26 8.25
C PRO A 181 -20.91 8.01 7.09
N GLY A 182 -20.34 6.80 7.05
CA GLY A 182 -19.35 6.37 6.07
C GLY A 182 -18.06 5.86 6.71
N GLY A 183 -17.14 5.37 5.88
CA GLY A 183 -16.00 4.60 6.35
C GLY A 183 -14.81 4.60 5.41
N VAL A 184 -13.93 3.62 5.62
CA VAL A 184 -12.70 3.44 4.84
C VAL A 184 -13.03 2.77 3.51
N ILE A 185 -12.44 3.27 2.42
CA ILE A 185 -12.69 2.73 1.07
C ILE A 185 -11.78 1.54 0.80
N GLU A 186 -12.36 0.47 0.23
CA GLU A 186 -11.62 -0.74 -0.07
C GLU A 186 -10.63 -0.55 -1.22
N VAL A 187 -9.64 -1.46 -1.30
CA VAL A 187 -8.64 -1.43 -2.37
C VAL A 187 -9.31 -1.62 -3.73
N GLY A 188 -9.14 -0.64 -4.62
CA GLY A 188 -9.71 -0.66 -5.96
C GLY A 188 -11.16 -0.18 -6.03
N GLU A 189 -11.75 0.22 -4.90
CA GLU A 189 -13.11 0.75 -4.83
C GLU A 189 -13.15 2.26 -5.09
N SER A 190 -14.19 2.73 -5.78
CA SER A 190 -14.43 4.16 -5.97
C SER A 190 -14.93 4.80 -4.67
N PRO A 191 -14.47 6.00 -4.27
CA PRO A 191 -14.92 6.64 -3.03
C PRO A 191 -16.44 6.77 -2.88
N ALA A 192 -17.15 7.11 -3.97
CA ALA A 192 -18.61 7.23 -3.95
C ALA A 192 -19.32 5.87 -3.83
N VAL A 193 -18.77 4.82 -4.46
CA VAL A 193 -19.31 3.45 -4.37
C VAL A 193 -19.09 2.91 -2.96
N GLY A 194 -17.88 3.09 -2.41
CA GLY A 194 -17.58 2.68 -1.04
C GLY A 194 -18.45 3.40 -0.02
N LEU A 195 -18.75 4.70 -0.19
CA LEU A 195 -19.72 5.38 0.68
C LEU A 195 -21.10 4.71 0.66
N VAL A 196 -21.60 4.34 -0.52
CA VAL A 196 -22.90 3.66 -0.65
C VAL A 196 -22.86 2.27 0.01
N ARG A 197 -21.76 1.52 -0.14
CA ARG A 197 -21.56 0.24 0.54
C ARG A 197 -21.57 0.42 2.06
N GLU A 198 -20.73 1.32 2.59
CA GLU A 198 -20.62 1.61 4.03
C GLU A 198 -22.00 1.96 4.63
N LEU A 199 -22.75 2.88 4.02
CA LEU A 199 -24.09 3.24 4.54
C LEU A 199 -25.10 2.08 4.44
N SER A 200 -24.95 1.20 3.46
CA SER A 200 -25.78 0.00 3.36
C SER A 200 -25.44 -1.02 4.44
N GLU A 201 -24.17 -1.16 4.81
CA GLU A 201 -23.69 -2.11 5.81
C GLU A 201 -23.95 -1.61 7.25
N GLU A 202 -23.63 -0.33 7.51
CA GLU A 202 -23.68 0.25 8.86
C GLU A 202 -25.08 0.69 9.28
N LEU A 203 -25.89 1.18 8.34
CA LEU A 203 -27.20 1.79 8.62
C LEU A 203 -28.37 1.08 7.94
N GLY A 204 -28.10 0.10 7.05
CA GLY A 204 -29.13 -0.62 6.31
C GLY A 204 -29.83 0.21 5.22
N VAL A 205 -29.22 1.30 4.74
CA VAL A 205 -29.84 2.20 3.75
C VAL A 205 -29.04 2.35 2.48
N THR A 206 -29.75 2.48 1.35
CA THR A 206 -29.15 2.85 0.06
C THR A 206 -29.37 4.33 -0.18
N VAL A 207 -28.29 5.05 -0.50
CA VAL A 207 -28.33 6.50 -0.76
C VAL A 207 -27.92 6.83 -2.20
N GLU A 208 -28.38 7.97 -2.69
CA GLU A 208 -27.87 8.57 -3.93
C GLU A 208 -26.80 9.61 -3.59
N VAL A 209 -25.58 9.40 -4.09
CA VAL A 209 -24.49 10.40 -3.98
C VAL A 209 -24.72 11.52 -4.98
N ARG A 210 -25.04 12.72 -4.49
CA ARG A 210 -25.40 13.87 -5.36
C ARG A 210 -24.20 14.62 -5.89
N GLY A 211 -23.12 14.69 -5.12
CA GLY A 211 -21.92 15.41 -5.52
C GLY A 211 -20.86 15.46 -4.43
N LEU A 212 -19.63 15.76 -4.84
CA LEU A 212 -18.50 16.00 -3.92
C LEU A 212 -18.58 17.42 -3.35
N LEU A 213 -18.48 17.55 -2.03
CA LEU A 213 -18.41 18.85 -1.34
C LEU A 213 -16.97 19.29 -1.13
N THR A 214 -16.10 18.38 -0.64
CA THR A 214 -14.68 18.69 -0.39
C THR A 214 -13.85 17.42 -0.23
N VAL A 215 -12.54 17.55 -0.44
CA VAL A 215 -11.54 16.55 -0.04
C VAL A 215 -10.68 17.15 1.07
N THR A 216 -10.61 16.47 2.19
CA THR A 216 -9.76 16.84 3.33
C THR A 216 -8.58 15.89 3.44
N TRP A 217 -7.35 16.38 3.38
CA TRP A 217 -6.18 15.59 3.76
C TRP A 217 -6.04 15.57 5.28
N LEU A 218 -5.99 14.37 5.86
CA LEU A 218 -5.80 14.13 7.28
C LEU A 218 -4.33 13.79 7.53
N PRO A 219 -3.59 14.58 8.33
CA PRO A 219 -2.22 14.24 8.68
C PRO A 219 -2.15 13.00 9.57
N ALA A 220 -0.99 12.35 9.61
CA ALA A 220 -0.73 11.24 10.51
C ALA A 220 -0.94 11.67 11.98
N TRP A 221 -1.72 10.91 12.75
CA TRP A 221 -2.12 11.26 14.10
C TRP A 221 -2.34 10.03 14.98
N ARG A 222 -1.81 10.06 16.22
CA ARG A 222 -1.98 9.00 17.24
C ARG A 222 -1.71 7.57 16.72
N GLY A 223 -0.71 7.41 15.84
CA GLY A 223 -0.31 6.12 15.28
C GLY A 223 -1.05 5.72 14.00
N TRP A 224 -2.02 6.51 13.55
CA TRP A 224 -2.58 6.39 12.20
C TRP A 224 -1.68 7.07 11.17
N ASP A 225 -1.53 6.44 10.01
CA ASP A 225 -1.01 7.09 8.80
C ASP A 225 -2.00 8.11 8.25
N ASP A 226 -1.52 8.93 7.32
CA ASP A 226 -2.31 9.96 6.67
C ASP A 226 -3.41 9.39 5.76
N ALA A 227 -4.43 10.22 5.48
CA ALA A 227 -5.57 9.81 4.67
C ALA A 227 -6.14 10.96 3.84
N CYS A 228 -6.86 10.62 2.78
CA CYS A 228 -7.73 11.56 2.06
C CYS A 228 -9.19 11.23 2.39
N MET A 229 -9.90 12.19 2.97
CA MET A 229 -11.31 12.07 3.33
C MET A 229 -12.18 12.84 2.33
N PHE A 230 -13.08 12.15 1.65
CA PHE A 230 -14.04 12.70 0.70
C PHE A 230 -15.37 12.95 1.41
N LEU A 231 -15.87 14.18 1.36
CA LEU A 231 -17.21 14.50 1.86
C LEU A 231 -18.17 14.63 0.69
N PHE A 232 -19.21 13.81 0.66
CA PHE A 232 -20.25 13.84 -0.36
C PHE A 232 -21.55 14.44 0.17
N ASP A 233 -22.29 15.15 -0.68
CA ASP A 233 -23.65 15.58 -0.41
C ASP A 233 -24.61 14.41 -0.67
N LEU A 234 -25.38 14.05 0.35
CA LEU A 234 -26.46 13.06 0.28
C LEU A 234 -27.85 13.74 0.32
N GLY A 235 -27.88 15.07 0.40
CA GLY A 235 -29.10 15.86 0.32
C GLY A 235 -29.81 16.06 1.66
N VAL A 236 -31.14 16.14 1.57
CA VAL A 236 -32.03 16.40 2.70
C VAL A 236 -32.99 15.23 2.86
N ALA A 237 -33.13 14.72 4.09
CA ALA A 237 -34.02 13.64 4.44
C ALA A 237 -34.94 14.04 5.59
N GLU A 238 -36.16 13.49 5.62
CA GLU A 238 -37.06 13.67 6.76
C GLU A 238 -36.45 13.00 8.01
N PRO A 239 -36.54 13.63 9.20
CA PRO A 239 -35.88 13.12 10.40
C PRO A 239 -36.24 11.68 10.76
N GLU A 240 -37.46 11.26 10.45
CA GLU A 240 -38.02 9.92 10.73
C GLU A 240 -37.35 8.81 9.92
N ILE A 241 -36.50 9.13 8.93
CA ILE A 241 -35.75 8.13 8.18
C ILE A 241 -34.89 7.24 9.10
N VAL A 242 -34.42 7.77 10.24
CA VAL A 242 -33.61 7.03 11.19
C VAL A 242 -34.37 5.87 11.83
N ASP A 243 -35.71 5.91 11.84
CA ASP A 243 -36.55 4.82 12.34
C ASP A 243 -36.53 3.59 11.41
N THR A 244 -36.01 3.76 10.19
CA THR A 244 -35.86 2.69 9.19
C THR A 244 -34.49 2.04 9.21
N PHE A 245 -33.54 2.57 9.98
CA PHE A 245 -32.16 2.10 9.97
C PHE A 245 -32.04 0.73 10.66
N ASP A 246 -31.22 -0.13 10.08
CA ASP A 246 -30.77 -1.39 10.67
C ASP A 246 -29.29 -1.23 11.04
N LEU A 247 -29.04 -0.80 12.28
CA LEU A 247 -27.69 -0.41 12.71
C LEU A 247 -26.80 -1.63 12.93
N GLN A 248 -25.59 -1.58 12.38
CA GLN A 248 -24.54 -2.53 12.68
C GLN A 248 -24.03 -2.31 14.12
N ALA A 249 -24.68 -2.95 15.10
CA ALA A 249 -24.56 -2.63 16.52
C ALA A 249 -23.16 -2.84 17.14
N ASN A 250 -22.24 -3.53 16.46
CA ASN A 250 -20.84 -3.62 16.87
C ASN A 250 -20.04 -2.34 16.58
N GLU A 251 -20.54 -1.48 15.69
CA GLU A 251 -19.86 -0.30 15.16
C GLU A 251 -20.61 0.99 15.49
N ILE A 252 -21.91 1.02 15.24
CA ILE A 252 -22.79 2.17 15.47
C ILE A 252 -23.66 1.91 16.70
N ALA A 253 -23.46 2.70 17.75
CA ALA A 253 -24.27 2.64 18.97
C ALA A 253 -25.62 3.37 18.80
N ALA A 254 -25.62 4.50 18.09
CA ALA A 254 -26.80 5.31 17.82
C ALA A 254 -26.55 6.30 16.67
N VAL A 255 -27.63 6.89 16.14
CA VAL A 255 -27.58 8.01 15.21
C VAL A 255 -28.34 9.20 15.76
N HIS A 256 -27.87 10.42 15.44
CA HIS A 256 -28.37 11.65 16.03
C HIS A 256 -28.49 12.75 14.97
N TRP A 257 -29.61 13.47 15.00
CA TRP A 257 -29.76 14.72 14.25
C TRP A 257 -29.19 15.89 15.06
N CYS A 258 -27.98 16.31 14.71
CA CYS A 258 -27.19 17.29 15.47
C CYS A 258 -27.39 18.73 14.98
N THR A 259 -27.61 19.63 15.94
CA THR A 259 -27.51 21.08 15.75
C THR A 259 -26.04 21.53 15.68
N PRO A 260 -25.75 22.79 15.31
CA PRO A 260 -24.40 23.34 15.40
C PRO A 260 -23.74 23.19 16.79
N ASP A 261 -24.53 23.35 17.86
CA ASP A 261 -24.01 23.25 19.24
C ASP A 261 -23.67 21.78 19.58
N ASP A 262 -24.49 20.83 19.13
CA ASP A 262 -24.20 19.40 19.28
C ASP A 262 -22.92 19.02 18.53
N LEU A 263 -22.74 19.52 17.31
CA LEU A 263 -21.53 19.28 16.52
C LEU A 263 -20.28 19.83 17.23
N SER A 264 -20.35 21.04 17.79
CA SER A 264 -19.26 21.62 18.57
C SER A 264 -18.91 20.82 19.84
N ALA A 265 -19.88 20.09 20.40
CA ALA A 265 -19.69 19.28 21.59
C ALA A 265 -19.25 17.83 21.31
N ARG A 266 -19.62 17.27 20.16
CA ARG A 266 -19.49 15.82 19.87
C ARG A 266 -18.57 15.48 18.71
N ALA A 267 -18.42 16.35 17.71
CA ALA A 267 -17.61 16.05 16.54
C ALA A 267 -16.13 16.35 16.80
N THR A 268 -15.26 15.72 16.03
CA THR A 268 -13.82 16.04 15.98
C THR A 268 -13.61 17.50 15.52
N ALA A 269 -12.53 18.16 15.93
CA ALA A 269 -12.21 19.54 15.52
C ALA A 269 -12.12 19.68 13.99
N ALA A 270 -11.57 18.66 13.30
CA ALA A 270 -11.53 18.64 11.84
C ALA A 270 -12.94 18.64 11.22
N SER A 271 -13.86 17.84 11.75
CA SER A 271 -15.26 17.78 11.31
C SER A 271 -16.03 19.05 11.66
N GLN A 272 -15.82 19.63 12.84
CA GLN A 272 -16.42 20.90 13.23
C GLN A 272 -16.05 22.02 12.26
N GLU A 273 -14.76 22.17 11.94
CA GLU A 273 -14.27 23.17 11.00
C GLU A 273 -14.82 22.92 9.59
N MET A 274 -14.85 21.66 9.14
CA MET A 274 -15.40 21.25 7.84
C MET A 274 -16.87 21.64 7.71
N LEU A 275 -17.70 21.20 8.65
CA LEU A 275 -19.15 21.39 8.63
C LEU A 275 -19.52 22.87 8.79
N ARG A 276 -18.73 23.64 9.55
CA ARG A 276 -18.87 25.11 9.59
C ARG A 276 -18.67 25.72 8.20
N HIS A 277 -17.59 25.36 7.49
CA HIS A 277 -17.35 25.87 6.13
C HIS A 277 -18.44 25.47 5.13
N VAL A 278 -18.94 24.24 5.22
CA VAL A 278 -20.07 23.78 4.39
C VAL A 278 -21.32 24.62 4.68
N ARG A 279 -21.65 24.85 5.95
CA ARG A 279 -22.81 25.66 6.36
C ARG A 279 -22.69 27.12 5.92
N GLU A 280 -21.51 27.69 6.01
CA GLU A 280 -21.22 29.08 5.62
C GLU A 280 -21.10 29.27 4.10
N GLY A 281 -21.12 28.19 3.31
CA GLY A 281 -20.90 28.25 1.86
C GLY A 281 -19.47 28.65 1.48
N THR A 282 -18.51 28.45 2.39
CA THR A 282 -17.09 28.81 2.21
C THR A 282 -16.19 27.59 2.02
N VAL A 283 -16.77 26.40 1.89
CA VAL A 283 -16.01 25.16 1.67
C VAL A 283 -15.28 25.20 0.33
N THR A 284 -14.00 24.83 0.35
CA THR A 284 -13.15 24.69 -0.83
C THR A 284 -13.11 23.23 -1.29
N ALA A 285 -12.78 23.01 -2.56
CA ALA A 285 -12.64 21.64 -3.10
C ALA A 285 -11.56 20.81 -2.38
N TYR A 286 -10.54 21.47 -1.83
CA TYR A 286 -9.43 20.85 -1.09
C TYR A 286 -9.13 21.60 0.20
N ARG A 287 -8.76 20.88 1.25
CA ARG A 287 -8.28 21.43 2.53
C ARG A 287 -7.38 20.44 3.28
N ASP A 288 -6.54 20.98 4.16
CA ASP A 288 -5.77 20.21 5.14
C ASP A 288 -6.50 20.26 6.49
N ALA A 289 -6.68 19.12 7.14
CA ALA A 289 -7.22 19.10 8.50
C ALA A 289 -6.19 19.65 9.51
N PRO A 290 -6.65 20.25 10.62
CA PRO A 290 -5.77 20.58 11.72
C PRO A 290 -5.05 19.33 12.26
N LEU A 291 -3.83 19.49 12.77
CA LEU A 291 -3.01 18.39 13.32
C LEU A 291 -3.70 17.65 14.49
N ALA A 292 -4.63 18.30 15.18
CA ALA A 292 -5.52 17.67 16.14
C ALA A 292 -6.89 17.47 15.45
N PRO A 293 -7.15 16.30 14.83
CA PRO A 293 -8.45 16.00 14.27
C PRO A 293 -9.51 15.99 15.35
#